data_AF-A0A2M7GYA2-F1
#
_entry.id   AF-A0A2M7GYA2-F1
#
_cell.length_a   1.000
_cell.length_b   1.000
_cell.length_c   1.000
_cell.angle_alpha   90.00
_cell.angle_beta   90.00
_cell.angle_gamma   90.00
#
_symmetry.space_group_name_H-M   'P 1'
#
loop_
_entity.id
_entity.type
_entity.pdbx_description
1 polymer ?
#
loop_
_entity_poly.entity_id
_entity_poly.type
_entity_poly.pdbx_seq_one_letter_code
_entity_poly.pdbx_strand_id
1 'polypeptide(L)' 'MWTEKRQQTLSQNFLHDPRLVKSLVRHSSIGPNDTILEIGPGKGIITRQLLAVARQVIAVEIDKNLVEYLL' A
#
# COMPACT_ATOMS: atom_id res chain seq x y z
N MET A 1 8.31 13.98 -21.83
CA MET A 1 7.04 13.97 -21.06
C MET A 1 6.45 12.57 -21.14
N TRP A 2 6.66 11.73 -20.14
CA TRP A 2 6.02 10.41 -20.10
C TRP A 2 4.66 10.57 -19.41
N THR A 3 3.58 10.49 -20.17
CA THR A 3 2.22 10.41 -19.62
C THR A 3 2.02 9.00 -19.06
N GLU A 4 1.99 8.89 -17.73
CA GLU A 4 1.58 7.70 -16.98
C GLU A 4 0.21 7.24 -17.55
N LYS A 5 0.21 6.17 -18.33
CA LYS A 5 -0.98 5.67 -19.03
C LYS A 5 -1.92 5.09 -17.97
N ARG A 6 -2.92 5.87 -17.51
CA ARG A 6 -3.95 5.37 -16.58
C ARG A 6 -4.60 4.12 -17.19
N GLN A 7 -4.32 2.95 -16.63
CA GLN A 7 -5.07 1.74 -16.93
C GLN A 7 -6.45 1.85 -16.29
N GLN A 8 -7.36 2.56 -16.97
CA GLN A 8 -8.74 2.76 -16.52
C GLN A 8 -9.50 1.43 -16.31
N THR A 9 -8.97 0.33 -16.82
CA THR A 9 -9.52 -1.03 -16.68
C THR A 9 -9.50 -1.57 -15.25
N LEU A 10 -8.61 -1.07 -14.38
CA LEU A 10 -8.52 -1.52 -12.99
C LEU A 10 -9.17 -0.56 -11.98
N SER A 11 -9.68 0.61 -12.43
CA SER A 11 -10.37 1.61 -11.58
C SER A 11 -9.66 1.94 -10.26
N GLN A 12 -8.32 2.06 -10.30
CA GLN A 12 -7.51 2.31 -9.12
C GLN A 12 -7.64 3.76 -8.61
N ASN A 13 -7.75 3.92 -7.29
CA ASN A 13 -7.68 5.21 -6.60
C ASN A 13 -6.48 5.21 -5.67
N PHE A 14 -5.54 6.13 -5.89
CA PHE A 14 -4.33 6.21 -5.07
C PHE A 14 -4.53 7.17 -3.89
N LEU A 15 -4.18 6.71 -2.69
CA LEU A 15 -4.03 7.59 -1.54
C LEU A 15 -2.75 8.41 -1.69
N HIS A 16 -2.83 9.70 -1.36
CA HIS A 16 -1.71 10.63 -1.46
C HIS A 16 -1.28 11.24 -0.11
N ASP A 17 -2.07 11.09 0.96
CA ASP A 17 -1.73 11.63 2.29
C ASP A 17 -1.25 10.52 3.25
N PRO A 18 0.06 10.44 3.55
CA PRO A 18 0.59 9.47 4.51
C PRO A 18 0.10 9.69 5.95
N ARG A 19 -0.33 10.90 6.31
CA ARG A 19 -0.80 11.21 7.67
C ARG A 19 -2.14 10.57 7.94
N LEU A 20 -3.02 10.52 6.93
CA LEU A 20 -4.28 9.78 7.00
C LEU A 20 -3.99 8.30 7.28
N VAL A 21 -3.14 7.68 6.47
CA VAL A 21 -2.76 6.26 6.61
C VAL A 21 -2.16 6.00 7.98
N LYS A 22 -1.20 6.81 8.43
CA LYS A 22 -0.59 6.69 9.76
C LYS A 22 -1.64 6.79 10.87
N SER A 23 -2.64 7.66 10.72
CA SER A 23 -3.76 7.74 11.66
C SER A 23 -4.60 6.48 11.66
N LEU A 24 -4.96 5.94 10.49
CA LEU A 24 -5.72 4.70 10.38
C LEU A 24 -4.98 3.51 11.02
N VAL A 25 -3.68 3.36 10.73
CA VAL A 25 -2.84 2.31 11.32
C VAL A 25 -2.75 2.47 12.84
N ARG A 26 -2.65 3.69 13.36
CA ARG A 26 -2.62 3.93 14.82
C ARG A 26 -3.94 3.57 15.52
N HIS A 27 -5.07 3.70 14.84
CA HIS A 27 -6.38 3.35 15.40
C HIS A 27 -6.78 1.89 15.12
N SER A 28 -5.91 1.11 14.46
CA SER A 28 -6.09 -0.33 14.32
C SER A 28 -5.46 -1.06 15.51
N SER A 29 -5.76 -2.35 15.63
CA SER A 29 -5.15 -3.22 16.64
C SER A 29 -3.88 -3.93 16.14
N ILE A 30 -3.28 -3.43 15.05
CA ILE A 30 -2.10 -4.06 14.45
C ILE A 30 -0.87 -3.82 15.34
N GLY A 31 -0.12 -4.88 15.60
CA GLY A 31 1.08 -4.87 16.42
C GLY A 31 2.21 -5.76 15.91
N PRO A 32 3.33 -5.82 16.65
CA PRO A 32 4.60 -6.41 16.20
C PRO A 32 4.58 -7.94 16.08
N ASN A 33 3.47 -8.59 16.41
CA ASN A 33 3.28 -10.04 16.24
C ASN A 33 2.48 -10.39 14.98
N ASP A 34 1.83 -9.41 14.36
CA ASP A 34 0.87 -9.65 13.29
C ASP A 34 1.54 -9.83 11.93
N THR A 35 0.98 -10.74 11.14
CA THR A 35 1.25 -10.86 9.71
C THR A 35 0.07 -10.28 8.95
N ILE A 36 0.32 -9.27 8.13
CA ILE A 36 -0.72 -8.55 7.37
C ILE A 36 -0.67 -8.97 5.90
N LEU A 37 -1.82 -9.29 5.33
CA LEU A 37 -2.01 -9.44 3.88
C LEU A 37 -2.58 -8.14 3.32
N GLU A 38 -1.82 -7.46 2.46
CA GLU A 38 -2.24 -6.25 1.77
C GLU A 38 -2.61 -6.57 0.31
N ILE A 39 -3.86 -6.32 -0.05
CA ILE A 39 -4.38 -6.51 -1.41
C ILE A 39 -4.36 -5.17 -2.12
N GLY A 40 -3.70 -5.09 -3.27
CA GLY A 40 -3.61 -3.85 -4.06
C GLY A 40 -2.79 -2.77 -3.35
N PRO A 41 -1.51 -3.03 -3.00
CA PRO A 41 -0.67 -2.07 -2.30
C PRO A 41 -0.36 -0.82 -3.15
N GLY A 42 -0.55 -0.89 -4.48
CA GLY A 42 -0.36 0.23 -5.40
C GLY A 42 1.03 0.83 -5.26
N LYS A 43 1.11 2.14 -5.00
CA LYS A 43 2.38 2.88 -4.83
C LYS A 43 3.03 2.69 -3.43
N GLY A 44 2.51 1.78 -2.60
CA GLY A 44 3.10 1.39 -1.31
C GLY A 44 2.89 2.37 -0.16
N ILE A 45 1.95 3.32 -0.26
CA ILE A 45 1.73 4.33 0.80
C ILE A 45 1.21 3.71 2.10
N ILE A 46 0.34 2.68 2.00
CA ILE A 46 -0.16 1.91 3.15
C ILE A 46 0.90 0.93 3.62
N THR A 47 1.48 0.15 2.69
CA THR A 47 2.59 -0.79 2.94
C THR A 47 3.67 -0.22 3.86
N ARG A 48 4.17 0.99 3.56
CA ARG A 48 5.21 1.65 4.37
C ARG A 48 4.80 1.93 5.81
N GLN A 49 3.53 2.25 6.07
CA GLN A 49 3.05 2.46 7.44
C GLN A 49 2.82 1.13 8.17
N LEU A 50 2.37 0.09 7.47
CA LEU A 50 2.20 -1.25 8.04
C LEU A 50 3.54 -1.88 8.43
N LEU A 51 4.57 -1.74 7.59
CA LEU A 51 5.93 -2.24 7.85
C LEU A 51 6.56 -1.62 9.11
N ALA A 52 6.12 -0.43 9.53
CA ALA A 52 6.62 0.22 10.74
C ALA A 52 6.05 -0.37 12.04
N VAL A 53 4.97 -1.15 11.98
CA VAL A 53 4.23 -1.63 13.16
C VAL A 53 4.01 -3.15 13.20
N ALA A 54 3.90 -3.80 12.05
CA ALA A 54 3.61 -5.22 11.93
C ALA A 54 4.90 -6.06 11.87
N ARG A 55 4.80 -7.35 12.21
CA ARG A 55 5.91 -8.30 12.07
C ARG A 55 6.28 -8.52 10.62
N GLN A 56 5.26 -8.63 9.77
CA GLN A 56 5.39 -8.99 8.37
C GLN A 56 4.22 -8.43 7.58
N VAL A 57 4.49 -7.95 6.37
CA VAL A 57 3.48 -7.55 5.40
C VAL A 57 3.71 -8.37 4.13
N ILE A 58 2.67 -9.08 3.69
CA ILE A 58 2.62 -9.79 2.41
C ILE A 58 1.74 -8.96 1.49
N ALA A 59 2.30 -8.43 0.42
CA ALA A 59 1.57 -7.58 -0.52
C ALA A 59 1.28 -8.32 -1.82
N VAL A 60 0.05 -8.21 -2.33
CA VAL A 60 -0.38 -8.82 -3.59
C VAL A 60 -0.87 -7.72 -4.54
N GLU A 61 -0.16 -7.51 -5.64
CA GLU A 61 -0.47 -6.51 -6.67
C GLU A 61 -0.73 -7.19 -8.01
N ILE A 62 -1.81 -6.78 -8.68
CA ILE A 62 -2.21 -7.29 -9.99
C ILE A 62 -1.58 -6.47 -11.12
N ASP A 63 -1.38 -5.17 -10.92
CA ASP A 63 -0.71 -4.32 -11.89
C ASP A 63 0.81 -4.48 -11.79
N LYS A 64 1.36 -5.25 -12.74
CA LYS A 64 2.79 -5.51 -12.85
C LYS A 64 3.64 -4.25 -12.93
N ASN A 65 3.11 -3.14 -13.43
CA ASN A 65 3.86 -1.87 -13.52
C ASN A 65 3.99 -1.19 -12.14
N LEU A 66 3.08 -1.49 -11.21
CA LEU A 66 3.13 -0.93 -9.85
C LEU A 66 4.04 -1.73 -8.93
N VAL A 67 4.36 -2.98 -9.29
CA VAL A 67 5.26 -3.83 -8.51
C VAL A 67 6.63 -3.19 -8.31
N GLU A 68 7.14 -2.43 -9.29
CA GLU A 68 8.42 -1.71 -9.18
C GLU A 68 8.40 -0.58 -8.14
N TYR A 69 7.24 -0.09 -7.74
CA TYR A 69 7.08 1.00 -6.76
C TYR A 69 6.91 0.51 -5.32
N LEU A 70 6.89 -0.81 -5.10
CA LEU A 70 6.52 -1.38 -3.80
C LEU A 70 7.58 -1.25 -2.71
N LEU A 71 8.82 -0.84 -3.04
CA LEU A 71 9.89 -0.57 -2.07
C LEU A 71 10.74 0.62 -2.49
#